data_AF-A0A1F4BAD7-F1
#
_entry.id   AF-A0A1F4BAD7-F1
#
_cell.length_a   1.000
_cell.length_b   1.000
_cell.length_c   1.000
_cell.angle_alpha   90.00
_cell.angle_beta   90.00
_cell.angle_gamma   90.00
#
_symmetry.space_group_name_H-M   'P 1'
#
loop_
_entity.id
_entity.type
_entity.pdbx_description
1 polymer ?
#
loop_
_entity_poly.entity_id
_entity_poly.type
_entity_poly.pdbx_seq_one_letter_code
_entity_poly.pdbx_strand_id
1 'polypeptide(L)'
;MPPSRPSRLYVIAGVNGAGKSSIGGAAFRSLGGEYFNPDEAARELMTASPGLDQATANGAAWRQGSGLLRQAITQRLDYAFESTLGGSTIPRLLAEAAAQGIDIHIWYVGLASLELHIKRVRSRVRRGGHDIPEEMIRRRFERSRLNLIALLPGLSALRIHDNSAEGDPADGHTPVPSLVLHTERGRILNPNDLALAPEWAKPIAAAAMKLDLERGKR
;
A
#
# COMPACT_ATOMS: atom_id res chain seq x y z
N MET A 1 -24.54 -18.43 18.89
CA MET A 1 -23.56 -18.39 17.78
C MET A 1 -22.30 -17.72 18.30
N PRO A 2 -21.10 -18.22 18.01
CA PRO A 2 -19.88 -17.45 18.27
C PRO A 2 -19.96 -16.14 17.48
N PRO A 3 -19.40 -15.02 17.99
CA PRO A 3 -19.40 -13.77 17.24
C PRO A 3 -18.69 -13.99 15.89
N SER A 4 -19.32 -13.58 14.79
CA SER A 4 -18.68 -13.63 13.48
C SER A 4 -17.44 -12.75 13.51
N ARG A 5 -16.32 -13.28 12.99
CA ARG A 5 -15.07 -12.53 12.87
C ARG A 5 -15.33 -11.25 12.06
N PRO A 6 -14.80 -10.07 12.46
CA PRO A 6 -14.91 -8.87 11.65
C PRO A 6 -14.33 -9.10 10.24
N SER A 7 -14.98 -8.52 9.24
CA SER A 7 -14.48 -8.51 7.86
C SER A 7 -13.18 -7.73 7.77
N ARG A 8 -12.29 -8.11 6.85
CA ARG A 8 -10.94 -7.56 6.72
C ARG A 8 -10.68 -6.95 5.37
N LEU A 9 -10.15 -5.73 5.38
CA LEU A 9 -9.59 -5.08 4.19
C LEU A 9 -8.07 -5.11 4.26
N TYR A 10 -7.46 -5.72 3.27
CA TYR A 10 -6.00 -5.80 3.13
C TYR A 10 -5.53 -4.84 2.03
N VAL A 11 -4.60 -3.96 2.37
CA VAL A 11 -4.10 -2.94 1.44
C VAL A 11 -2.60 -3.07 1.28
N ILE A 12 -2.17 -3.38 0.07
CA ILE A 12 -0.76 -3.29 -0.34
C ILE A 12 -0.53 -1.87 -0.81
N ALA A 13 0.18 -1.06 -0.01
CA ALA A 13 0.26 0.38 -0.15
C ALA A 13 1.69 0.90 -0.39
N GLY A 14 1.81 2.10 -0.97
CA GLY A 14 3.10 2.69 -1.33
C GLY A 14 3.14 3.34 -2.72
N VAL A 15 4.11 4.23 -2.91
CA VAL A 15 4.20 5.04 -4.14
C VAL A 15 4.65 4.18 -5.33
N ASN A 16 4.43 4.63 -6.56
CA ASN A 16 4.90 3.94 -7.76
C ASN A 16 6.42 3.69 -7.69
N GLY A 17 6.88 2.50 -8.09
CA GLY A 17 8.28 2.10 -7.98
C GLY A 17 8.69 1.50 -6.62
N ALA A 18 7.83 1.56 -5.59
CA ALA A 18 8.17 1.04 -4.25
C ALA A 18 8.40 -0.49 -4.19
N GLY A 19 7.87 -1.26 -5.15
CA GLY A 19 7.93 -2.73 -5.12
C GLY A 19 6.68 -3.40 -4.53
N LYS A 20 5.53 -2.70 -4.50
CA LYS A 20 4.25 -3.22 -4.01
C LYS A 20 3.88 -4.59 -4.59
N SER A 21 3.81 -4.71 -5.92
CA SER A 21 3.41 -5.97 -6.56
C SER A 21 4.51 -7.03 -6.49
N SER A 22 5.76 -6.66 -6.73
CA SER A 22 6.90 -7.60 -6.78
C SER A 22 7.27 -8.22 -5.43
N ILE A 23 6.91 -7.56 -4.33
CA ILE A 23 7.26 -8.00 -2.98
C ILE A 23 6.00 -8.27 -2.18
N GLY A 24 5.16 -7.25 -1.97
CA GLY A 24 3.92 -7.38 -1.22
C GLY A 24 2.92 -8.29 -1.89
N GLY A 25 2.68 -8.06 -3.18
CA GLY A 25 1.78 -8.87 -3.99
C GLY A 25 2.27 -10.30 -4.11
N ALA A 26 3.56 -10.49 -4.38
CA ALA A 26 4.19 -11.82 -4.44
C ALA A 26 4.08 -12.57 -3.10
N ALA A 27 4.41 -11.93 -1.98
CA ALA A 27 4.27 -12.52 -0.65
C ALA A 27 2.80 -12.87 -0.34
N PHE A 28 1.87 -11.96 -0.63
CA PHE A 28 0.43 -12.18 -0.41
C PHE A 28 -0.08 -13.38 -1.22
N ARG A 29 0.31 -13.49 -2.49
CA ARG A 29 -0.02 -14.64 -3.36
C ARG A 29 0.62 -15.94 -2.90
N SER A 30 1.87 -15.90 -2.41
CA SER A 30 2.57 -17.09 -1.91
C SER A 30 1.88 -17.72 -0.69
N LEU A 31 1.12 -16.93 0.06
CA LEU A 31 0.28 -17.38 1.18
C LEU A 31 -1.13 -17.81 0.75
N GLY A 32 -1.40 -17.92 -0.56
CA GLY A 32 -2.70 -18.30 -1.12
C GLY A 32 -3.71 -17.16 -1.20
N GLY A 33 -3.30 -15.92 -0.98
CA GLY A 33 -4.19 -14.76 -1.06
C GLY A 33 -4.34 -14.22 -2.49
N GLU A 34 -5.55 -13.77 -2.83
CA GLU A 34 -5.81 -12.99 -4.05
C GLU A 34 -6.03 -11.52 -3.72
N TYR A 35 -5.58 -10.62 -4.59
CA TYR A 35 -5.78 -9.19 -4.42
C TYR A 35 -6.02 -8.51 -5.77
N PHE A 36 -6.77 -7.41 -5.75
CA PHE A 36 -7.00 -6.59 -6.92
C PHE A 36 -5.80 -5.67 -7.18
N ASN A 37 -5.16 -5.82 -8.33
CA ASN A 37 -4.10 -4.94 -8.80
C ASN A 37 -4.61 -4.03 -9.94
N PRO A 38 -4.73 -2.70 -9.73
CA PRO A 38 -5.21 -1.79 -10.77
C PRO A 38 -4.37 -1.80 -12.05
N ASP A 39 -3.05 -2.01 -11.95
CA ASP A 39 -2.16 -2.03 -13.11
C ASP A 39 -2.36 -3.33 -13.94
N GLU A 40 -2.63 -4.46 -13.28
CA GLU A 40 -2.96 -5.73 -13.96
C GLU A 40 -4.33 -5.65 -14.64
N ALA A 41 -5.34 -5.13 -13.94
CA ALA A 41 -6.68 -4.92 -14.50
C ALA A 41 -6.69 -3.97 -15.71
N ALA A 42 -5.91 -2.89 -15.67
CA ALA A 42 -5.77 -1.99 -16.82
C ALA A 42 -5.13 -2.69 -18.03
N ARG A 43 -4.09 -3.51 -17.79
CA ARG A 43 -3.44 -4.29 -18.86
C ARG A 43 -4.37 -5.33 -19.46
N GLU A 44 -5.19 -6.01 -18.65
CA GLU A 44 -6.19 -6.96 -19.11
C GLU A 44 -7.24 -6.28 -19.99
N LEU A 45 -7.73 -5.10 -19.59
CA LEU A 45 -8.67 -4.32 -20.39
C LEU A 45 -8.09 -3.91 -21.75
N MET A 46 -6.82 -3.49 -21.80
CA MET A 46 -6.14 -3.16 -23.06
C MET A 46 -5.91 -4.40 -23.94
N THR A 47 -5.69 -5.57 -23.34
CA THR A 47 -5.53 -6.83 -24.07
C THR A 47 -6.86 -7.27 -24.68
N ALA A 48 -7.96 -7.14 -23.94
CA ALA A 48 -9.30 -7.51 -24.40
C ALA A 48 -9.88 -6.53 -25.43
N SER A 49 -9.45 -5.26 -25.41
CA SER A 49 -9.93 -4.21 -26.29
C SER A 49 -8.77 -3.52 -27.01
N PRO A 50 -8.25 -4.10 -28.10
CA PRO A 50 -7.19 -3.50 -28.90
C PRO A 50 -7.56 -2.09 -29.35
N GLY A 51 -6.70 -1.10 -29.05
CA GLY A 51 -6.93 0.31 -29.35
C GLY A 51 -7.47 1.15 -28.18
N LEU A 52 -7.80 0.53 -27.04
CA LEU A 52 -8.11 1.26 -25.82
C LEU A 52 -6.87 2.00 -25.31
N ASP A 53 -6.98 3.31 -25.12
CA ASP A 53 -5.88 4.09 -24.57
C ASP A 53 -5.69 3.80 -23.07
N GLN A 54 -4.46 3.98 -22.63
CA GLN A 54 -4.03 3.68 -21.26
C GLN A 54 -4.78 4.51 -20.20
N ALA A 55 -5.12 5.77 -20.48
CA ALA A 55 -5.80 6.62 -19.50
C ALA A 55 -7.24 6.12 -19.27
N THR A 56 -7.92 5.72 -20.35
CA THR A 56 -9.24 5.10 -20.28
C THR A 56 -9.19 3.75 -19.55
N ALA A 57 -8.21 2.90 -19.85
CA ALA A 57 -8.01 1.61 -19.17
C ALA A 57 -7.74 1.80 -17.66
N ASN A 58 -6.88 2.74 -17.29
CA ASN A 58 -6.59 3.10 -15.90
C ASN A 58 -7.85 3.61 -15.18
N GLY A 59 -8.65 4.45 -15.85
CA GLY A 59 -9.92 4.96 -15.32
C GLY A 59 -10.94 3.85 -15.07
N ALA A 60 -11.04 2.88 -15.99
CA ALA A 60 -11.92 1.72 -15.85
C ALA A 60 -11.47 0.79 -14.71
N ALA A 61 -10.19 0.44 -14.64
CA ALA A 61 -9.61 -0.35 -13.56
C ALA A 61 -9.81 0.32 -12.18
N TRP A 62 -9.66 1.64 -12.11
CA TRP A 62 -9.95 2.41 -10.89
C TRP A 62 -11.42 2.33 -10.47
N ARG A 63 -12.35 2.48 -11.42
CA ARG A 63 -13.80 2.35 -11.16
C ARG A 63 -14.15 0.95 -10.66
N GLN A 64 -13.60 -0.09 -11.29
CA GLN A 64 -13.77 -1.48 -10.86
C GLN A 64 -13.25 -1.68 -9.43
N GLY A 65 -11.97 -1.39 -9.17
CA GLY A 65 -11.37 -1.62 -7.86
C GLY A 65 -12.03 -0.83 -6.73
N SER A 66 -12.42 0.43 -6.98
CA SER A 66 -13.14 1.23 -5.98
C SER A 66 -14.60 0.80 -5.81
N GLY A 67 -15.22 0.23 -6.85
CA GLY A 67 -16.54 -0.42 -6.77
C GLY A 67 -16.50 -1.68 -5.90
N LEU A 68 -15.52 -2.55 -6.12
CA LEU A 68 -15.29 -3.75 -5.31
C LEU A 68 -15.03 -3.41 -3.84
N LEU A 69 -14.23 -2.38 -3.56
CA LEU A 69 -14.02 -1.89 -2.19
C LEU A 69 -15.33 -1.44 -1.54
N ARG A 70 -16.15 -0.64 -2.24
CA ARG A 70 -17.46 -0.21 -1.73
C ARG A 70 -18.37 -1.40 -1.46
N GLN A 71 -18.43 -2.36 -2.38
CA GLN A 71 -19.20 -3.58 -2.20
C GLN A 71 -18.73 -4.37 -0.98
N ALA A 72 -17.42 -4.56 -0.81
CA ALA A 72 -16.86 -5.27 0.33
C ALA A 72 -17.19 -4.58 1.67
N ILE A 73 -17.18 -3.24 1.71
CA ILE A 73 -17.59 -2.48 2.89
C ILE A 73 -19.08 -2.70 3.19
N THR A 74 -19.96 -2.52 2.19
CA THR A 74 -21.41 -2.67 2.35
C THR A 74 -21.81 -4.09 2.74
N GLN A 75 -21.18 -5.10 2.14
CA GLN A 75 -21.52 -6.51 2.32
C GLN A 75 -20.70 -7.20 3.42
N ARG A 76 -19.80 -6.47 4.11
CA ARG A 76 -18.90 -7.01 5.15
C ARG A 76 -18.08 -8.21 4.64
N LEU A 77 -17.48 -8.06 3.46
CA LEU A 77 -16.64 -9.08 2.84
C LEU A 77 -15.15 -8.79 3.08
N ASP A 78 -14.35 -9.85 3.07
CA ASP A 78 -12.90 -9.72 3.00
C ASP A 78 -12.51 -9.25 1.59
N TYR A 79 -11.59 -8.27 1.49
CA TYR A 79 -11.11 -7.76 0.21
C TYR A 79 -9.67 -7.28 0.31
N ALA A 80 -8.85 -7.65 -0.68
CA ALA A 80 -7.45 -7.24 -0.76
C ALA A 80 -7.20 -6.47 -2.05
N PHE A 81 -6.42 -5.39 -1.98
CA PHE A 81 -6.11 -4.60 -3.17
C PHE A 81 -4.81 -3.79 -3.04
N GLU A 82 -4.25 -3.39 -4.18
CA GLU A 82 -3.10 -2.48 -4.25
C GLU A 82 -3.56 -1.03 -4.38
N SER A 83 -2.88 -0.11 -3.68
CA SER A 83 -3.12 1.33 -3.78
C SER A 83 -1.85 2.14 -3.60
N THR A 84 -1.80 3.33 -4.20
CA THR A 84 -0.73 4.29 -3.89
C THR A 84 -0.99 5.05 -2.59
N LEU A 85 -2.22 5.02 -2.08
CA LEU A 85 -2.73 5.93 -1.04
C LEU A 85 -2.50 7.43 -1.34
N GLY A 86 -2.16 7.82 -2.57
CA GLY A 86 -1.87 9.22 -2.90
C GLY A 86 -3.07 10.06 -3.34
N GLY A 87 -4.26 9.45 -3.44
CA GLY A 87 -5.54 10.13 -3.68
C GLY A 87 -6.37 10.25 -2.39
N SER A 88 -7.55 10.87 -2.45
CA SER A 88 -8.43 11.06 -1.28
C SER A 88 -9.49 9.96 -1.11
N THR A 89 -9.94 9.35 -2.20
CA THR A 89 -11.07 8.40 -2.17
C THR A 89 -10.79 7.14 -1.34
N ILE A 90 -9.65 6.48 -1.57
CA ILE A 90 -9.32 5.24 -0.86
C ILE A 90 -9.10 5.48 0.64
N PRO A 91 -8.28 6.46 1.08
CA PRO A 91 -8.15 6.76 2.50
C PRO A 91 -9.49 7.08 3.17
N ARG A 92 -10.37 7.87 2.51
CA ARG A 92 -11.70 8.15 3.04
C ARG A 92 -12.53 6.87 3.25
N LEU A 93 -12.59 6.00 2.24
CA LEU A 93 -13.33 4.73 2.33
C LEU A 93 -12.76 3.80 3.42
N LEU A 94 -11.44 3.75 3.58
CA LEU A 94 -10.81 2.96 4.64
C LEU A 94 -11.12 3.50 6.04
N ALA A 95 -11.11 4.83 6.22
CA ALA A 95 -11.49 5.46 7.48
C ALA A 95 -12.98 5.18 7.82
N GLU A 96 -13.86 5.29 6.83
CA GLU A 96 -15.29 4.96 6.98
C GLU A 96 -15.50 3.48 7.31
N ALA A 97 -14.75 2.58 6.67
CA ALA A 97 -14.79 1.15 6.95
C ALA A 97 -14.32 0.82 8.38
N ALA A 98 -13.21 1.43 8.82
CA ALA A 98 -12.71 1.29 10.18
C ALA A 98 -13.74 1.74 11.22
N ALA A 99 -14.39 2.89 10.99
CA ALA A 99 -15.45 3.40 11.87
C ALA A 99 -16.67 2.47 11.96
N GLN A 100 -16.89 1.65 10.93
CA GLN A 100 -17.94 0.63 10.90
C GLN A 100 -17.51 -0.69 11.57
N GLY A 101 -16.29 -0.80 12.08
CA GLY A 101 -15.76 -2.01 12.72
C GLY A 101 -15.18 -3.05 11.76
N ILE A 102 -14.84 -2.65 10.53
CA ILE A 102 -14.08 -3.48 9.59
C ILE A 102 -12.60 -3.41 9.95
N ASP A 103 -11.94 -4.56 10.00
CA ASP A 103 -10.51 -4.64 10.30
C ASP A 103 -9.69 -4.17 9.09
N ILE A 104 -8.91 -3.10 9.27
CA ILE A 104 -8.05 -2.57 8.20
C ILE A 104 -6.60 -2.99 8.43
N HIS A 105 -6.05 -3.73 7.49
CA HIS A 105 -4.67 -4.19 7.47
C HIS A 105 -3.91 -3.53 6.33
N ILE A 106 -2.85 -2.77 6.64
CA ILE A 106 -2.03 -2.12 5.63
C ILE A 106 -0.61 -2.70 5.67
N TRP A 107 -0.13 -3.10 4.50
CA TRP A 107 1.27 -3.40 4.24
C TRP A 107 1.83 -2.31 3.33
N TYR A 108 2.62 -1.41 3.89
CA TYR A 108 3.14 -0.22 3.22
C TYR A 108 4.61 -0.39 2.83
N VAL A 109 4.95 -0.04 1.60
CA VAL A 109 6.35 0.00 1.12
C VAL A 109 6.75 1.40 0.73
N GLY A 110 7.88 1.85 1.27
CA GLY A 110 8.51 3.10 0.88
C GLY A 110 9.95 2.89 0.41
N LEU A 111 10.49 3.96 -0.16
CA LEU A 111 11.88 4.09 -0.58
C LEU A 111 12.47 5.36 0.03
N ALA A 112 13.81 5.38 0.13
CA ALA A 112 14.59 6.44 0.75
C ALA A 112 14.34 7.82 0.16
N SER A 113 14.02 7.90 -1.14
CA SER A 113 13.86 9.18 -1.84
C SER A 113 12.86 9.13 -3.00
N LEU A 114 12.34 10.31 -3.35
CA LEU A 114 11.51 10.51 -4.54
C LEU A 114 12.28 10.13 -5.82
N GLU A 115 13.56 10.47 -5.87
CA GLU A 115 14.47 10.20 -6.98
C GLU A 115 14.59 8.69 -7.21
N LEU A 116 14.62 7.89 -6.14
CA LEU A 116 14.66 6.44 -6.24
C LEU A 116 13.34 5.86 -6.79
N HIS A 117 12.19 6.43 -6.41
CA HIS A 117 10.91 6.08 -7.04
C HIS A 117 10.92 6.36 -8.55
N ILE A 118 11.37 7.55 -8.95
CA ILE A 118 11.47 7.97 -10.36
C ILE A 118 12.44 7.04 -11.11
N LYS A 119 13.63 6.78 -10.57
CA LYS A 119 14.64 5.86 -11.14
C LYS A 119 14.04 4.48 -11.40
N ARG A 120 13.32 3.90 -10.43
CA ARG A 120 12.70 2.58 -10.55
C ARG A 120 11.56 2.55 -11.58
N VAL A 121 10.73 3.59 -11.63
CA VAL A 121 9.69 3.71 -12.68
C VAL A 121 10.32 3.80 -14.05
N ARG A 122 11.31 4.69 -14.26
CA ARG A 122 12.03 4.81 -15.54
C ARG A 122 12.69 3.49 -15.95
N SER A 123 13.30 2.77 -15.00
CA SER A 123 13.90 1.45 -15.26
C SER A 123 12.86 0.42 -15.74
N ARG A 124 11.69 0.39 -15.10
CA ARG A 124 10.57 -0.48 -15.51
C ARG A 124 10.04 -0.11 -16.91
N VAL A 125 9.93 1.18 -17.23
CA VAL A 125 9.51 1.66 -18.56
C VAL A 125 10.47 1.18 -19.65
N ARG A 126 11.78 1.26 -19.41
CA ARG A 126 12.79 0.72 -20.34
C ARG A 126 12.66 -0.78 -20.59
N ARG A 127 12.04 -1.53 -19.67
CA ARG A 127 11.74 -2.97 -19.79
C ARG A 127 10.33 -3.25 -20.35
N GLY A 128 9.66 -2.23 -20.92
CA GLY A 128 8.33 -2.36 -21.52
C GLY A 128 7.15 -2.15 -20.56
N GLY A 129 7.39 -1.68 -19.34
CA GLY A 129 6.31 -1.34 -18.42
C GLY A 129 5.69 0.04 -18.68
N HIS A 130 4.57 0.32 -18.00
CA HIS A 130 3.85 1.59 -18.14
C HIS A 130 4.58 2.77 -17.45
N ASP A 131 4.62 3.91 -18.16
CA ASP A 131 5.16 5.18 -17.69
C ASP A 131 4.20 5.92 -16.76
N ILE A 132 4.74 6.61 -15.75
CA ILE A 132 3.96 7.41 -14.81
C ILE A 132 4.60 8.80 -14.75
N PRO A 133 3.84 9.88 -15.03
CA PRO A 133 4.38 11.23 -14.98
C PRO A 133 5.05 11.56 -13.64
N GLU A 134 6.25 12.14 -13.67
CA GLU A 134 7.04 12.39 -12.46
C GLU A 134 6.32 13.30 -11.46
N GLU A 135 5.58 14.28 -11.95
CA GLU A 135 4.75 15.16 -11.12
C GLU A 135 3.69 14.36 -10.33
N MET A 136 3.16 13.29 -10.93
CA MET A 136 2.25 12.39 -10.25
C MET A 136 2.97 11.59 -9.15
N ILE A 137 4.21 11.17 -9.38
CA ILE A 137 5.03 10.47 -8.39
C ILE A 137 5.36 11.42 -7.23
N ARG A 138 5.80 12.65 -7.51
CA ARG A 138 6.11 13.70 -6.52
C ARG A 138 4.92 13.96 -5.61
N ARG A 139 3.75 14.23 -6.19
CA ARG A 139 2.51 14.44 -5.44
C ARG A 139 2.14 13.23 -4.58
N ARG A 140 2.29 12.00 -5.11
CA ARG A 140 1.98 10.76 -4.39
C ARG A 140 2.96 10.52 -3.24
N PHE A 141 4.24 10.86 -3.41
CA PHE A 141 5.28 10.68 -2.41
C PHE A 141 4.90 11.30 -1.06
N GLU A 142 4.46 12.55 -1.07
CA GLU A 142 4.02 13.24 0.14
C GLU A 142 2.63 12.78 0.61
N ARG A 143 1.63 12.82 -0.28
CA ARG A 143 0.24 12.55 0.08
C ARG A 143 0.03 11.14 0.61
N SER A 144 0.73 10.15 0.07
CA SER A 144 0.64 8.75 0.51
C SER A 144 0.97 8.61 1.99
N ARG A 145 2.05 9.26 2.45
CA ARG A 145 2.47 9.21 3.86
C ARG A 145 1.52 9.98 4.77
N LEU A 146 1.07 11.16 4.35
CA LEU A 146 0.10 11.95 5.12
C LEU A 146 -1.22 11.20 5.31
N ASN A 147 -1.72 10.56 4.24
CA ASN A 147 -2.92 9.75 4.31
C ASN A 147 -2.73 8.51 5.20
N LEU A 148 -1.56 7.87 5.16
CA LEU A 148 -1.26 6.77 6.07
C LEU A 148 -1.26 7.22 7.54
N ILE A 149 -0.63 8.36 7.84
CA ILE A 149 -0.63 8.94 9.20
C ILE A 149 -2.06 9.21 9.68
N ALA A 150 -2.90 9.79 8.83
CA ALA A 150 -4.30 10.06 9.16
C ALA A 150 -5.13 8.79 9.41
N LEU A 151 -4.76 7.67 8.78
CA LEU A 151 -5.43 6.38 8.95
C LEU A 151 -5.04 5.64 10.22
N LEU A 152 -3.85 5.90 10.79
CA LEU A 152 -3.27 5.16 11.91
C LEU A 152 -4.25 4.83 13.05
N PRO A 153 -5.11 5.76 13.54
CA PRO A 153 -5.99 5.48 14.66
C PRO A 153 -7.02 4.37 14.40
N GLY A 154 -7.38 4.15 13.13
CA GLY A 154 -8.38 3.16 12.69
C GLY A 154 -7.81 1.86 12.13
N LEU A 155 -6.47 1.68 12.12
CA LEU A 155 -5.87 0.47 11.59
C LEU A 155 -5.87 -0.66 12.63
N SER A 156 -6.27 -1.85 12.18
CA SER A 156 -6.15 -3.09 12.97
C SER A 156 -4.71 -3.60 12.92
N ALA A 157 -4.04 -3.48 11.79
CA ALA A 157 -2.59 -3.72 11.69
C ALA A 157 -1.92 -2.84 10.63
N LEU A 158 -0.68 -2.45 10.90
CA LEU A 158 0.19 -1.78 9.93
C LEU A 158 1.57 -2.44 9.94
N ARG A 159 2.08 -2.77 8.75
CA ARG A 159 3.48 -3.12 8.54
C ARG A 159 4.08 -2.15 7.53
N ILE A 160 5.21 -1.55 7.88
CA ILE A 160 5.97 -0.66 6.99
C ILE A 160 7.29 -1.33 6.67
N HIS A 161 7.60 -1.41 5.38
CA HIS A 161 8.86 -1.91 4.89
C HIS A 161 9.60 -0.85 4.09
N ASP A 162 10.90 -0.75 4.33
CA ASP A 162 11.82 -0.02 3.47
C ASP A 162 12.37 -0.97 2.42
N ASN A 163 12.20 -0.61 1.15
CA ASN A 163 12.70 -1.38 0.02
C ASN A 163 13.77 -0.60 -0.75
N SER A 164 14.56 0.22 -0.07
CA SER A 164 15.55 1.11 -0.68
C SER A 164 16.79 0.38 -1.17
N ALA A 165 17.11 -0.76 -0.56
CA ALA A 165 18.20 -1.61 -1.01
C ALA A 165 18.01 -1.97 -2.50
N GLU A 166 19.03 -1.70 -3.30
CA GLU A 166 19.11 -2.20 -4.67
C GLU A 166 19.75 -3.59 -4.62
N GLY A 167 19.27 -4.49 -5.47
CA GLY A 167 19.92 -5.75 -5.76
C GLY A 167 19.68 -6.08 -7.22
N ASP A 168 20.69 -6.66 -7.87
CA ASP A 168 20.56 -7.15 -9.24
C ASP A 168 20.17 -8.63 -9.19
N PRO A 169 19.01 -9.03 -9.74
CA PRO A 169 18.68 -10.44 -9.92
C PRO A 169 19.74 -11.21 -10.72
N ALA A 170 20.48 -10.52 -11.60
CA ALA A 170 21.60 -11.12 -12.36
C ALA A 170 22.78 -11.52 -11.46
N ASP A 171 22.96 -10.83 -10.32
CA ASP A 171 24.00 -11.13 -9.33
C ASP A 171 23.49 -12.05 -8.21
N GLY A 172 22.29 -12.64 -8.35
CA GLY A 172 21.67 -13.50 -7.34
C GLY A 172 21.18 -12.77 -6.09
N HIS A 173 21.24 -11.44 -6.05
CA HIS A 173 20.85 -10.63 -4.90
C HIS A 173 19.45 -10.04 -5.11
N THR A 174 18.43 -10.73 -4.59
CA THR A 174 17.10 -10.14 -4.48
C THR A 174 17.06 -9.28 -3.21
N PRO A 175 16.86 -7.95 -3.31
CA PRO A 175 16.81 -7.10 -2.13
C PRO A 175 15.60 -7.49 -1.27
N VAL A 176 15.86 -7.78 0.01
CA VAL A 176 14.83 -8.09 1.00
C VAL A 176 14.45 -6.79 1.70
N PRO A 177 13.16 -6.38 1.67
CA PRO A 177 12.73 -5.18 2.39
C PRO A 177 12.95 -5.32 3.89
N SER A 178 13.48 -4.28 4.52
CA SER A 178 13.64 -4.23 5.97
C SER A 178 12.34 -3.79 6.64
N LEU A 179 11.95 -4.47 7.72
CA LEU A 179 10.80 -4.08 8.53
C LEU A 179 11.14 -2.82 9.35
N VAL A 180 10.41 -1.73 9.09
CA VAL A 180 10.60 -0.43 9.75
C VAL A 180 9.62 -0.22 10.89
N LEU A 181 8.37 -0.63 10.75
CA LEU A 181 7.33 -0.47 11.76
C LEU A 181 6.32 -1.60 11.65
N HIS A 182 5.91 -2.14 12.80
CA HIS A 182 4.82 -3.09 12.94
C HIS A 182 3.93 -2.61 14.07
N THR A 183 2.66 -2.38 13.78
CA THR A 183 1.65 -2.07 14.80
C THR A 183 0.46 -3.00 14.69
N GLU A 184 -0.12 -3.33 15.84
CA GLU A 184 -1.43 -3.98 15.93
C GLU A 184 -2.32 -3.18 16.89
N ARG A 185 -3.50 -2.81 16.42
CA ARG A 185 -4.50 -2.04 17.19
C ARG A 185 -3.90 -0.81 17.91
N GLY A 186 -2.98 -0.14 17.23
CA GLY A 186 -2.28 1.06 17.72
C GLY A 186 -1.14 0.79 18.71
N ARG A 187 -0.80 -0.47 19.01
CA ARG A 187 0.39 -0.85 19.78
C ARG A 187 1.56 -1.12 18.85
N ILE A 188 2.75 -0.63 19.17
CA ILE A 188 3.96 -0.96 18.43
C ILE A 188 4.47 -2.33 18.88
N LEU A 189 4.71 -3.22 17.92
CA LEU A 189 5.19 -4.59 18.15
C LEU A 189 6.58 -4.84 17.56
N ASN A 190 7.26 -3.80 17.11
CA ASN A 190 8.48 -3.94 16.32
C ASN A 190 9.66 -4.46 17.14
N PRO A 191 10.52 -5.33 16.58
CA PRO A 191 11.74 -5.78 17.25
C PRO A 191 12.89 -4.75 17.16
N ASN A 192 12.82 -3.81 16.21
CA ASN A 192 13.87 -2.84 15.91
C ASN A 192 13.62 -1.49 16.58
N ASP A 193 14.69 -0.80 16.97
CA ASP A 193 14.65 0.56 17.49
C ASP A 193 14.13 1.54 16.42
N LEU A 194 13.00 2.20 16.70
CA LEU A 194 12.40 3.19 15.80
C LEU A 194 13.29 4.41 15.58
N ALA A 195 14.28 4.67 16.44
CA ALA A 195 15.30 5.68 16.21
C ALA A 195 16.12 5.42 14.94
N LEU A 196 16.23 4.15 14.52
CA LEU A 196 16.92 3.73 13.30
C LEU A 196 16.02 3.75 12.05
N ALA A 197 14.75 4.19 12.18
CA ALA A 197 13.86 4.30 11.03
C ALA A 197 14.46 5.26 9.98
N PRO A 198 14.40 4.91 8.69
CA PRO A 198 14.89 5.78 7.62
C PRO A 198 14.12 7.11 7.63
N GLU A 199 14.78 8.20 7.20
CA GLU A 199 14.25 9.57 7.27
C GLU A 199 12.82 9.70 6.74
N TRP A 200 12.52 9.06 5.60
CA TRP A 200 11.19 9.12 4.98
C TRP A 200 10.07 8.53 5.85
N ALA A 201 10.40 7.58 6.74
CA ALA A 201 9.45 6.87 7.59
C ALA A 201 9.31 7.50 8.98
N LYS A 202 10.25 8.36 9.40
CA LYS A 202 10.24 9.00 10.72
C LYS A 202 8.92 9.71 11.08
N PRO A 203 8.28 10.47 10.17
CA PRO A 203 6.98 11.09 10.50
C PRO A 203 5.88 10.07 10.82
N ILE A 204 5.90 8.91 10.14
CA ILE A 204 4.93 7.84 10.38
C ILE A 204 5.24 7.12 11.70
N ALA A 205 6.52 6.83 11.96
CA ALA A 205 6.97 6.23 13.21
C ALA A 205 6.63 7.12 14.42
N ALA A 206 6.90 8.43 14.35
CA ALA A 206 6.57 9.38 15.40
C ALA A 206 5.06 9.45 15.67
N ALA A 207 4.23 9.44 14.63
CA ALA A 207 2.78 9.41 14.78
C ALA A 207 2.29 8.09 15.43
N ALA A 208 2.88 6.95 15.08
CA ALA A 208 2.58 5.68 15.70
C ALA A 208 3.00 5.64 17.18
N MET A 209 4.17 6.18 17.53
CA MET A 209 4.62 6.28 18.93
C MET A 209 3.69 7.13 19.77
N LYS A 210 3.24 8.27 19.23
CA LYS A 210 2.25 9.13 19.90
C LYS A 210 0.96 8.34 20.19
N LEU A 211 0.44 7.63 19.19
CA LEU A 211 -0.79 6.83 19.32
C LEU A 211 -0.64 5.71 20.37
N ASP A 212 0.50 5.02 20.39
CA ASP A 212 0.77 3.95 21.36
C ASP A 212 0.82 4.48 22.80
N LEU A 213 1.52 5.61 23.01
CA LEU A 213 1.57 6.30 24.30
C LEU A 213 0.18 6.74 24.78
N GLU A 214 -0.66 7.29 23.89
CA GLU A 214 -2.03 7.69 24.21
C GLU A 214 -2.92 6.49 24.61
N ARG A 215 -2.69 5.31 24.03
CA ARG A 215 -3.38 4.07 24.39
C ARG A 215 -2.82 3.42 25.65
N GLY A 216 -1.56 3.67 26.01
CA GLY A 216 -0.95 3.20 27.27
C GLY A 216 -1.51 3.90 28.51
N LYS A 217 -2.10 5.09 28.34
CA LYS A 217 -2.66 5.92 29.42
C LYS A 217 -4.16 5.67 29.70
N ARG A 218 -4.82 4.84 28.89
CA ARG A 218 -6.25 4.48 29.03
C ARG A 218 -6.37 3.05 29.54
#